data_AF-A0A7W3Z654-F1
#
_entry.id   AF-A0A7W3Z654-F1
#
_cell.length_a   1.000
_cell.length_b   1.000
_cell.length_c   1.000
_cell.angle_alpha   90.00
_cell.angle_beta   90.00
_cell.angle_gamma   90.00
#
_symmetry.space_group_name_H-M   'P 1'
#
loop_
_entity.id
_entity.type
_entity.pdbx_description
1 polymer ?
#
loop_
_entity_poly.entity_id
_entity_poly.type
_entity_poly.pdbx_seq_one_letter_code
_entity_poly.pdbx_strand_id
1 'polypeptide(L)'
;MKESEVPQDKSSLQENDIRELCYAVNEKGEYVTALSSGWETKTIVQEATLEGINTRVQEAKEQVARGLVSPIVYFMEVNRMDLPTLSAYVSLWRWRVKRHFKPEIFKKLSTSVLQKYANAFDISVEELKSFSGK
;
A
#
# COMPACT_ATOMS: atom_id res chain seq x y z
N MET A 1 11.54 5.95 -29.18
CA MET A 1 11.09 7.31 -28.86
C MET A 1 12.18 8.26 -29.31
N LYS A 2 11.87 9.10 -30.28
CA LYS A 2 12.70 10.27 -30.57
C LYS A 2 12.59 11.27 -29.41
N GLU A 3 13.57 12.14 -29.26
CA GLU A 3 13.54 13.19 -28.24
C GLU A 3 12.27 14.05 -28.32
N SER A 4 11.80 14.35 -29.52
CA SER A 4 10.54 15.09 -29.77
C SER A 4 9.26 14.31 -29.44
N GLU A 5 9.36 12.99 -29.23
CA GLU A 5 8.24 12.11 -28.90
C GLU A 5 8.15 11.83 -27.40
N VAL A 6 9.00 12.46 -26.58
CA VAL A 6 8.98 12.31 -25.12
C VAL A 6 7.68 12.92 -24.58
N PRO A 7 6.82 12.12 -23.91
CA PRO A 7 5.52 12.57 -23.44
C PRO A 7 5.64 13.78 -22.51
N GLN A 8 4.73 14.73 -22.66
CA GLN A 8 4.61 15.92 -21.83
C GLN A 8 3.20 16.03 -21.24
N ASP A 9 2.51 14.91 -21.13
CA ASP A 9 1.13 14.86 -20.63
C ASP A 9 1.10 15.27 -19.15
N LYS A 10 -0.06 15.73 -18.69
CA LYS A 10 -0.26 16.03 -17.27
C LYS A 10 -0.23 14.75 -16.46
N SER A 11 0.46 14.80 -15.33
CA SER A 11 0.51 13.71 -14.36
C SER A 11 0.52 14.23 -12.94
N SER A 12 0.14 13.37 -11.98
CA SER A 12 0.28 13.66 -10.54
C SER A 12 1.71 13.97 -10.10
N LEU A 13 2.73 13.62 -10.91
CA LEU A 13 4.12 14.01 -10.67
C LEU A 13 4.36 15.47 -11.05
N GLN A 14 3.79 15.94 -12.16
CA GLN A 14 3.87 17.34 -12.58
C GLN A 14 3.20 18.28 -11.58
N GLU A 15 2.10 17.86 -10.96
CA GLU A 15 1.45 18.62 -9.87
C GLU A 15 2.36 18.84 -8.66
N ASN A 16 3.36 17.98 -8.46
CA ASN A 16 4.37 18.07 -7.40
C ASN A 16 5.74 18.59 -7.91
N ASP A 17 5.79 19.16 -9.12
CA ASP A 17 7.02 19.65 -9.80
C ASP A 17 8.11 18.58 -10.00
N ILE A 18 7.70 17.31 -10.11
CA ILE A 18 8.59 16.16 -10.36
C ILE A 18 8.51 15.79 -11.85
N ARG A 19 9.68 15.69 -12.51
CA ARG A 19 9.79 15.22 -13.90
C ARG A 19 10.52 13.88 -13.98
N GLU A 20 10.07 13.00 -14.87
CA GLU A 20 10.69 11.70 -15.08
C GLU A 20 11.86 11.81 -16.07
N LEU A 21 13.01 11.23 -15.74
CA LEU A 21 14.14 11.12 -16.67
C LEU A 21 13.90 9.99 -17.66
N CYS A 22 13.84 10.30 -18.95
CA CYS A 22 13.67 9.35 -20.05
C CYS A 22 14.91 9.36 -20.95
N TYR A 23 15.22 8.19 -21.52
CA TYR A 23 16.22 8.07 -22.58
C TYR A 23 15.51 8.10 -23.94
N ALA A 24 15.94 8.98 -24.83
CA ALA A 24 15.36 9.17 -26.16
C ALA A 24 16.45 9.27 -27.22
N VAL A 25 16.09 9.13 -28.50
CA VAL A 25 17.05 9.20 -29.61
C VAL A 25 16.94 10.56 -30.30
N ASN A 26 18.05 11.27 -30.45
CA ASN A 26 18.09 12.55 -31.14
C ASN A 26 18.07 12.38 -32.67
N GLU A 27 18.00 13.47 -33.43
CA GLU A 27 17.96 13.42 -34.91
C GLU A 27 19.21 12.79 -35.55
N LYS A 28 20.32 12.70 -34.81
CA LYS A 28 21.58 12.08 -35.24
C LYS A 28 21.65 10.58 -34.93
N GLY A 29 20.64 10.01 -34.29
CA GLY A 29 20.60 8.61 -33.90
C GLY A 29 21.31 8.29 -32.57
N GLU A 30 21.70 9.31 -31.80
CA GLU A 30 22.38 9.14 -30.51
C GLU A 30 21.38 9.13 -29.36
N TYR A 31 21.66 8.36 -28.30
CA TYR A 31 20.86 8.36 -27.08
C TYR A 31 21.14 9.60 -26.24
N VAL A 32 20.09 10.34 -25.91
CA VAL A 32 20.10 11.53 -25.06
C VAL A 32 19.12 11.35 -23.90
N THR A 33 19.28 12.15 -22.85
CA THR A 33 18.32 12.20 -21.74
C THR A 33 17.35 13.36 -21.94
N ALA A 34 16.07 13.12 -21.67
CA ALA A 34 15.00 14.11 -21.76
C ALA A 34 14.10 14.01 -20.54
N LEU A 35 13.52 15.13 -20.11
CA LEU A 35 12.58 15.16 -18.99
C LEU A 35 11.15 15.04 -19.52
N SER A 36 10.45 13.99 -19.10
CA SER A 36 9.03 13.80 -19.33
C SER A 36 8.22 14.45 -18.21
N SER A 37 7.17 15.19 -18.56
CA SER A 37 6.21 15.71 -17.57
C SER A 37 5.15 14.68 -17.17
N GLY A 38 5.11 13.54 -17.87
CA GLY A 38 4.12 12.50 -17.64
C GLY A 38 3.68 11.85 -18.94
N TRP A 39 3.15 10.63 -18.82
CA TRP A 39 2.45 9.92 -19.89
C TRP A 39 1.09 9.54 -19.34
N GLU A 40 0.03 10.10 -19.92
CA GLU A 40 -1.36 9.96 -19.45
C GLU A 40 -1.75 8.49 -19.18
N THR A 41 -1.45 7.57 -20.10
CA THR A 41 -1.77 6.14 -19.92
C THR A 41 -1.08 5.54 -18.70
N LYS A 42 0.19 5.90 -18.45
CA LYS A 42 0.95 5.44 -17.28
C LYS A 42 0.36 6.03 -15.99
N THR A 43 0.00 7.31 -16.04
CA THR A 43 -0.63 8.03 -14.93
C THR A 43 -1.96 7.41 -14.55
N ILE A 44 -2.85 7.13 -15.50
CA ILE A 44 -4.16 6.50 -15.24
C ILE A 44 -3.99 5.14 -14.56
N VAL A 45 -3.08 4.29 -15.06
CA VAL A 45 -2.82 2.98 -14.44
C VAL A 45 -2.28 3.12 -13.02
N GLN A 46 -1.40 4.09 -12.79
CA GLN A 46 -0.83 4.35 -11.47
C GLN A 46 -1.88 4.88 -10.48
N GLU A 47 -2.72 5.81 -10.91
CA GLU A 47 -3.82 6.37 -10.10
C GLU A 47 -4.84 5.30 -9.75
N ALA A 48 -5.28 4.49 -10.73
CA ALA A 48 -6.19 3.38 -10.48
C ALA A 48 -5.61 2.36 -9.48
N THR A 49 -4.28 2.14 -9.52
CA THR A 49 -3.60 1.28 -8.54
C THR A 49 -3.64 1.86 -7.14
N LEU A 50 -3.37 3.17 -6.99
CA LEU A 50 -3.45 3.88 -5.71
C LEU A 50 -4.88 3.91 -5.15
N GLU A 51 -5.86 4.14 -6.02
CA GLU A 51 -7.28 4.12 -5.66
C GLU A 51 -7.74 2.73 -5.18
N GLY A 52 -7.27 1.66 -5.85
CA GLY A 52 -7.52 0.29 -5.42
C GLY A 52 -6.97 -0.02 -4.03
N ILE A 53 -5.77 0.48 -3.70
CA ILE A 53 -5.18 0.36 -2.36
C ILE A 53 -6.03 1.12 -1.33
N ASN A 54 -6.40 2.36 -1.63
CA ASN A 54 -7.23 3.18 -0.74
C ASN A 54 -8.60 2.53 -0.48
N THR A 55 -9.21 1.96 -1.50
CA THR A 55 -10.51 1.26 -1.40
C THR A 55 -10.41 0.12 -0.40
N ARG A 56 -9.39 -0.75 -0.52
CA ARG A 56 -9.19 -1.88 0.41
C ARG A 56 -8.95 -1.42 1.85
N VAL A 57 -8.19 -0.35 2.04
CA VAL A 57 -7.97 0.24 3.37
C VAL A 57 -9.28 0.73 3.98
N GLN A 58 -10.12 1.45 3.22
CA GLN A 58 -11.41 1.92 3.70
C GLN A 58 -12.38 0.77 3.97
N GLU A 59 -12.45 -0.23 3.10
CA GLU A 59 -13.25 -1.43 3.32
C GLU A 59 -12.83 -2.15 4.61
N ALA A 60 -11.53 -2.34 4.84
CA ALA A 60 -11.04 -2.94 6.06
C ALA A 60 -11.38 -2.09 7.30
N LYS A 61 -11.24 -0.76 7.21
CA LYS A 61 -11.63 0.17 8.28
C LYS A 61 -13.11 0.02 8.64
N GLU A 62 -13.99 0.00 7.64
CA GLU A 62 -15.43 -0.19 7.84
C GLU A 62 -15.79 -1.56 8.39
N GLN A 63 -15.11 -2.62 7.93
CA GLN A 63 -15.32 -3.97 8.43
C GLN A 63 -14.91 -4.09 9.90
N VAL A 64 -13.84 -3.40 10.33
CA VAL A 64 -13.47 -3.29 11.74
C VAL A 64 -14.54 -2.51 12.51
N ALA A 65 -15.01 -1.38 11.99
CA ALA A 65 -16.08 -0.57 12.60
C ALA A 65 -17.39 -1.35 12.79
N ARG A 66 -17.70 -2.25 11.85
CA ARG A 66 -18.85 -3.17 11.90
C ARG A 66 -18.59 -4.43 12.74
N GLY A 67 -17.37 -4.63 13.25
CA GLY A 67 -17.00 -5.82 14.04
C GLY A 67 -16.97 -7.12 13.22
N LEU A 68 -16.76 -7.04 11.91
CA LEU A 68 -16.66 -8.20 11.01
C LEU A 68 -15.26 -8.81 11.02
N VAL A 69 -14.24 -7.97 11.14
CA VAL A 69 -12.82 -8.35 11.19
C VAL A 69 -12.10 -7.65 12.33
N SER A 70 -10.96 -8.19 12.76
CA SER A 70 -10.12 -7.59 13.79
C SER A 70 -9.27 -6.44 13.22
N PRO A 71 -8.75 -5.55 14.10
CA PRO A 71 -7.86 -4.45 13.69
C PRO A 71 -6.65 -4.86 12.86
N ILE A 72 -6.19 -6.12 13.00
CA ILE A 72 -5.07 -6.67 12.23
C ILE A 72 -5.30 -6.54 10.72
N VAL A 73 -6.53 -6.69 10.24
CA VAL A 73 -6.84 -6.60 8.79
C VAL A 73 -6.64 -5.18 8.28
N TYR A 74 -7.10 -4.18 9.02
CA TYR A 74 -6.89 -2.77 8.66
C TYR A 74 -5.40 -2.42 8.61
N PHE A 75 -4.64 -2.76 9.66
CA PHE A 75 -3.22 -2.43 9.70
C PHE A 75 -2.41 -3.22 8.66
N MET A 76 -2.85 -4.43 8.29
CA MET A 76 -2.28 -5.17 7.17
C MET A 76 -2.45 -4.41 5.85
N GLU A 77 -3.65 -3.89 5.56
CA GLU A 77 -3.93 -3.14 4.32
C GLU A 77 -3.17 -1.80 4.28
N VAL A 78 -3.15 -1.04 5.39
CA VAL A 78 -2.42 0.24 5.49
C VAL A 78 -0.92 0.05 5.28
N ASN A 79 -0.36 -1.03 5.85
CA ASN A 79 1.05 -1.40 5.64
C ASN A 79 1.31 -2.12 4.31
N ARG A 80 0.29 -2.22 3.44
CA ARG A 80 0.37 -2.86 2.11
C ARG A 80 0.88 -4.30 2.16
N MET A 81 0.60 -5.00 3.25
CA MET A 81 0.97 -6.40 3.45
C MET A 81 -0.12 -7.33 2.93
N ASP A 82 0.26 -8.50 2.46
CA ASP A 82 -0.65 -9.63 2.25
C ASP A 82 -0.48 -10.67 3.37
N LEU A 83 -1.36 -11.68 3.38
CA LEU A 83 -1.33 -12.74 4.42
C LEU A 83 0.04 -13.48 4.48
N PRO A 84 0.66 -13.89 3.35
CA PRO A 84 2.03 -14.42 3.35
C PRO A 84 3.06 -13.47 3.97
N THR A 85 3.07 -12.19 3.60
CA THR A 85 4.02 -11.20 4.12
C THR A 85 3.84 -11.01 5.61
N LEU A 86 2.61 -10.76 6.07
CA LEU A 86 2.33 -10.60 7.49
C LEU A 86 2.72 -11.84 8.30
N SER A 87 2.42 -13.03 7.78
CA SER A 87 2.78 -14.33 8.37
C SER A 87 4.30 -14.49 8.58
N ALA A 88 5.10 -14.03 7.62
CA ALA A 88 6.56 -14.02 7.73
C ALA A 88 7.04 -13.04 8.81
N TYR A 89 6.53 -11.80 8.82
CA TYR A 89 6.93 -10.77 9.80
C TYR A 89 6.63 -11.17 11.25
N VAL A 90 5.47 -11.78 11.50
CA VAL A 90 5.08 -12.18 12.87
C VAL A 90 5.55 -13.60 13.23
N SER A 91 6.22 -14.31 12.33
CA SER A 91 6.66 -15.70 12.51
C SER A 91 5.54 -16.63 13.00
N LEU A 92 4.36 -16.54 12.37
CA LEU A 92 3.20 -17.40 12.64
C LEU A 92 2.71 -18.02 11.34
N TRP A 93 2.17 -19.24 11.43
CA TRP A 93 1.60 -19.93 10.28
C TRP A 93 0.42 -19.15 9.68
N ARG A 94 0.29 -19.15 8.35
CA ARG A 94 -0.77 -18.39 7.62
C ARG A 94 -2.17 -18.66 8.15
N TRP A 95 -2.51 -19.93 8.46
CA TRP A 95 -3.82 -20.28 9.02
C TRP A 95 -4.06 -19.66 10.40
N ARG A 96 -3.00 -19.50 11.20
CA ARG A 96 -3.07 -18.89 12.54
C ARG A 96 -3.27 -17.38 12.42
N VAL A 97 -2.55 -16.72 11.52
CA VAL A 97 -2.78 -15.30 11.20
C VAL A 97 -4.20 -15.08 10.69
N LYS A 98 -4.68 -15.90 9.75
CA LYS A 98 -6.06 -15.84 9.25
C LYS A 98 -7.10 -16.06 10.36
N ARG A 99 -6.80 -16.90 11.36
CA ARG A 99 -7.65 -17.09 12.54
C ARG A 99 -7.70 -15.82 13.40
N HIS A 100 -6.60 -15.08 13.52
CA HIS A 100 -6.52 -13.84 14.29
C HIS A 100 -7.25 -12.66 13.62
N PHE A 101 -7.64 -12.77 12.34
CA PHE A 101 -8.52 -11.80 11.68
C PHE A 101 -9.94 -11.80 12.25
N LYS A 102 -10.34 -12.82 13.01
CA LYS A 102 -11.64 -12.86 13.67
C LYS A 102 -11.62 -12.02 14.96
N PRO A 103 -12.55 -11.07 15.16
CA PRO A 103 -12.59 -10.21 16.36
C PRO A 103 -12.59 -11.00 17.66
N GLU A 104 -13.39 -12.07 17.73
CA GLU A 104 -13.53 -12.91 18.93
C GLU A 104 -12.25 -13.68 19.30
N ILE A 105 -11.39 -13.95 18.33
CA ILE A 105 -10.08 -14.55 18.57
C ILE A 105 -9.07 -13.48 18.96
N PHE A 106 -9.09 -12.34 18.25
CA PHE A 106 -8.21 -11.21 18.52
C PHE A 106 -8.29 -10.72 19.96
N LYS A 107 -9.51 -10.58 20.51
CA LYS A 107 -9.75 -10.19 21.91
C LYS A 107 -9.10 -11.11 22.94
N LYS A 108 -8.81 -12.37 22.56
CA LYS A 108 -8.24 -13.42 23.43
C LYS A 108 -6.72 -13.60 23.24
N LEU A 109 -6.09 -12.82 22.36
CA LEU A 109 -4.66 -12.94 22.10
C LEU A 109 -3.86 -12.48 23.32
N SER A 110 -2.78 -13.21 23.61
CA SER A 110 -1.82 -12.80 24.63
C SER A 110 -1.08 -11.53 24.20
N THR A 111 -0.61 -10.75 25.17
CA THR A 111 0.22 -9.58 24.93
C THR A 111 1.44 -9.91 24.06
N SER A 112 2.06 -11.08 24.26
CA SER A 112 3.19 -11.54 23.44
C SER A 112 2.85 -11.72 21.95
N VAL A 113 1.63 -12.15 21.62
CA VAL A 113 1.20 -12.29 20.22
C VAL A 113 0.81 -10.92 19.66
N LEU A 114 0.14 -10.08 20.44
CA LEU A 114 -0.21 -8.71 20.04
C LEU A 114 1.05 -7.87 19.76
N GLN A 115 2.10 -8.03 20.57
CA GLN A 115 3.37 -7.33 20.36
C GLN A 115 4.01 -7.68 19.01
N LYS A 116 3.90 -8.92 18.54
CA LYS A 116 4.42 -9.30 17.22
C LYS A 116 3.74 -8.54 16.09
N TYR A 117 2.42 -8.35 16.18
CA TYR A 117 1.67 -7.56 15.21
C TYR A 117 1.99 -6.08 15.34
N ALA A 118 2.02 -5.54 16.56
CA ALA A 118 2.36 -4.15 16.83
C ALA A 118 3.74 -3.78 16.25
N ASN A 119 4.75 -4.63 16.48
CA ASN A 119 6.09 -4.47 15.89
C ASN A 119 6.07 -4.55 14.36
N ALA A 120 5.29 -5.46 13.77
CA ALA A 120 5.21 -5.59 12.31
C ALA A 120 4.54 -4.38 11.64
N PHE A 121 3.68 -3.67 12.36
CA PHE A 121 2.96 -2.49 11.90
C PHE A 121 3.57 -1.16 12.35
N ASP A 122 4.67 -1.21 13.11
CA ASP A 122 5.34 -0.05 13.72
C ASP A 122 4.39 0.83 14.56
N ILE A 123 3.59 0.19 15.41
CA ILE A 123 2.65 0.82 16.34
C ILE A 123 2.76 0.21 17.74
N SER A 124 2.10 0.81 18.72
CA SER A 124 1.93 0.24 20.06
C SER A 124 0.83 -0.83 20.11
N VAL A 125 0.88 -1.68 21.14
CA VAL A 125 -0.18 -2.66 21.39
C VAL A 125 -1.49 -1.96 21.75
N GLU A 126 -1.39 -0.81 22.43
CA GLU A 126 -2.50 0.05 22.82
C GLU A 126 -3.22 0.60 21.59
N GLU A 127 -2.49 1.10 20.59
CA GLU A 127 -3.06 1.56 19.31
C GLU A 127 -3.75 0.40 18.57
N LEU A 128 -3.09 -0.76 18.49
CA LEU A 128 -3.67 -1.94 17.85
C LEU A 128 -4.98 -2.40 18.51
N LYS A 129 -5.08 -2.30 19.84
CA LYS A 129 -6.26 -2.72 20.60
C LYS A 129 -7.37 -1.67 20.64
N SER A 130 -7.01 -0.39 20.65
CA SER A 130 -7.97 0.72 20.71
C SER A 130 -8.57 1.05 19.35
N PHE A 131 -7.94 0.62 18.27
CA PHE A 131 -8.48 0.79 16.92
C PHE A 131 -9.83 0.09 16.77
N SER A 132 -10.87 0.88 16.54
CA SER A 132 -12.25 0.41 16.39
C SER A 132 -12.84 0.74 15.02
N GLY A 133 -12.02 1.18 14.06
CA GLY A 133 -12.46 1.61 12.73
C GLY A 133 -13.19 2.95 12.70
N LYS A 134 -13.27 3.65 13.84
CA LYS A 134 -13.83 5.00 13.99
C LYS A 134 -12.72 6.02 14.17
#